data_AF-A0A841JTL7-F1
#
_entry.id   AF-A0A841JTL7-F1
#
_cell.length_a   1.000
_cell.length_b   1.000
_cell.length_c   1.000
_cell.angle_alpha   90.00
_cell.angle_beta   90.00
_cell.angle_gamma   90.00
#
_symmetry.space_group_name_H-M   'P 1'
#
loop_
_entity.id
_entity.type
_entity.pdbx_description
1 polymer ?
#
loop_
_entity_poly.entity_id
_entity_poly.type
_entity_poly.pdbx_seq_one_letter_code
_entity_poly.pdbx_strand_id
1 'polypeptide(L)'
;MKKMVFNKKQEHMEEEKSILKNAIDSIQIGIEDYKNKDERRYLSAVRNISAGILLLFKERLRRLSPDDSDEVLIKKTIRPIVDPKTKIIAFSGKGKKTVDVFEIRERFNSLNIKVNWQDFDKIVELRNNIEHYYSDQSPAVIAEIISKAFLIIRDFCYLHLDEEPLLLFGEETWNTFLEVEDIYQKEKEICETLIGEINWQYETVKNAITDLRCPDCQSDLIVSNGVYKYTPGSEMPLSCRKCSANFDLEDVIEEIIVDSLGGAAYMAMTDGGEDPYEMCPDCGKTTYVHDEGTCLACGYSQAEKYCALCHTPLNLTEAYESELCSYHQWTFEKNEKD
;
A
#
# COMPACT_ATOMS: atom_id res chain seq x y z
N MET A 1 7.00 -71.54 8.56
CA MET A 1 5.67 -71.09 8.09
C MET A 1 5.32 -69.77 8.78
N LYS A 2 5.22 -68.70 7.97
CA LYS A 2 4.64 -67.36 8.21
C LYS A 2 4.91 -66.69 9.58
N LYS A 3 6.05 -65.99 9.69
CA LYS A 3 6.18 -64.84 10.60
C LYS A 3 5.62 -63.59 9.91
N MET A 4 4.89 -62.83 10.72
CA MET A 4 4.16 -61.60 10.43
C MET A 4 4.97 -60.60 9.58
N VAL A 5 4.38 -60.18 8.47
CA VAL A 5 4.71 -58.93 7.79
C VAL A 5 3.79 -57.87 8.38
N PHE A 6 4.16 -57.35 9.54
CA PHE A 6 3.71 -56.07 10.08
C PHE A 6 4.95 -55.18 10.12
N ASN A 7 4.77 -53.88 9.89
CA ASN A 7 5.80 -52.84 9.77
C ASN A 7 6.60 -52.81 8.46
N LYS A 8 6.05 -52.07 7.50
CA LYS A 8 6.82 -51.19 6.60
C LYS A 8 6.02 -49.99 6.05
N LYS A 9 4.80 -49.74 6.56
CA LYS A 9 3.93 -48.61 6.17
C LYS A 9 3.87 -47.49 7.23
N GLN A 10 4.61 -47.61 8.33
CA GLN A 10 4.62 -46.64 9.44
C GLN A 10 5.93 -45.81 9.55
N GLU A 11 6.85 -45.93 8.59
CA GLU A 11 8.15 -45.22 8.61
C GLU A 11 8.40 -44.39 7.33
N HIS A 12 7.33 -43.94 6.67
CA HIS A 12 7.40 -42.92 5.60
C HIS A 12 6.42 -41.76 5.91
N MET A 13 6.47 -41.25 7.14
CA MET A 13 6.16 -39.85 7.41
C MET A 13 7.50 -39.12 7.54
N GLU A 14 8.24 -39.04 6.43
CA GLU A 14 9.18 -37.93 6.29
C GLU A 14 8.31 -36.67 6.27
N GLU A 15 8.65 -35.68 7.10
CA GLU A 15 8.00 -34.38 7.18
C GLU A 15 7.92 -33.73 5.80
N GLU A 16 6.82 -33.99 5.08
CA GLU A 16 6.43 -33.18 3.96
C GLU A 16 6.06 -31.83 4.56
N LYS A 17 6.98 -30.85 4.51
CA LYS A 17 6.78 -29.50 5.05
C LYS A 17 5.46 -28.96 4.50
N SER A 18 4.43 -28.96 5.34
CA SER A 18 3.12 -28.46 4.96
C SER A 18 3.22 -26.98 4.61
N ILE A 19 2.35 -26.51 3.71
CA ILE A 19 2.28 -25.09 3.35
C ILE A 19 2.08 -24.23 4.60
N LEU A 20 1.28 -24.73 5.55
CA LEU A 20 1.10 -24.12 6.87
C LEU A 20 2.43 -24.00 7.63
N LYS A 21 3.24 -25.06 7.74
CA LYS A 21 4.52 -24.99 8.44
C LYS A 21 5.46 -23.98 7.79
N ASN A 22 5.48 -23.92 6.46
CA ASN A 22 6.27 -22.91 5.75
C ASN A 22 5.78 -21.48 5.99
N ALA A 23 4.46 -21.29 6.09
CA ALA A 23 3.86 -20.00 6.45
C ALA A 23 4.28 -19.56 7.86
N ILE A 24 4.19 -20.48 8.82
CA ILE A 24 4.58 -20.27 10.21
C ILE A 24 6.07 -19.94 10.31
N ASP A 25 6.93 -20.78 9.71
CA ASP A 25 8.38 -20.59 9.71
C ASP A 25 8.74 -19.21 9.13
N SER A 26 8.10 -18.81 8.02
CA SER A 26 8.35 -17.51 7.41
C SER A 26 7.96 -16.36 8.35
N ILE A 27 6.79 -16.42 8.98
CA ILE A 27 6.36 -15.36 9.90
C ILE A 27 7.26 -15.30 11.13
N GLN A 28 7.61 -16.44 11.73
CA GLN A 28 8.50 -16.51 12.89
C GLN A 28 9.88 -15.92 12.57
N ILE A 29 10.51 -16.35 11.48
CA ILE A 29 11.80 -15.81 11.02
C ILE A 29 11.68 -14.31 10.73
N GLY A 30 10.55 -13.87 10.17
CA GLY A 30 10.31 -12.46 9.92
C GLY A 30 10.35 -11.61 11.19
N ILE A 31 9.74 -12.11 12.27
CA ILE A 31 9.75 -11.46 13.58
C ILE A 31 11.12 -11.55 14.27
N GLU A 32 11.80 -12.69 14.16
CA GLU A 32 13.17 -12.84 14.66
C GLU A 32 14.15 -11.86 13.98
N ASP A 33 14.01 -11.66 12.68
CA ASP A 33 14.82 -10.72 11.90
C ASP A 33 14.51 -9.27 12.25
N TYR A 34 13.25 -8.92 12.55
CA TYR A 34 12.88 -7.60 13.06
C TYR A 34 13.52 -7.30 14.42
N LYS A 35 13.54 -8.28 15.33
CA LYS A 35 14.16 -8.13 16.66
C LYS A 35 15.69 -8.07 16.59
N ASN A 36 16.28 -8.35 15.43
CA ASN A 36 17.72 -8.32 15.27
C ASN A 36 18.26 -6.88 15.29
N LYS A 37 19.46 -6.71 15.82
CA LYS A 37 20.15 -5.41 15.87
C LYS A 37 20.80 -5.03 14.54
N ASP A 38 20.97 -6.00 13.64
CA ASP A 38 21.50 -5.77 12.30
C ASP A 38 20.39 -5.25 11.39
N GLU A 39 20.41 -3.94 11.14
CA GLU A 39 19.39 -3.24 10.33
C GLU A 39 19.20 -3.91 8.97
N ARG A 40 20.24 -4.52 8.36
CA ARG A 40 20.14 -5.23 7.08
C ARG A 40 19.11 -6.36 7.09
N ARG A 41 18.73 -6.86 8.26
CA ARG A 41 17.71 -7.91 8.43
C ARG A 41 16.28 -7.40 8.32
N TYR A 42 16.06 -6.10 8.35
CA TYR A 42 14.76 -5.50 8.17
C TYR A 42 14.09 -5.84 6.84
N LEU A 43 14.87 -5.83 5.75
CA LEU A 43 14.35 -6.27 4.46
C LEU A 43 14.00 -7.77 4.46
N SER A 44 14.77 -8.60 5.18
CA SER A 44 14.46 -10.01 5.38
C SER A 44 13.15 -10.18 6.15
N ALA A 45 12.97 -9.41 7.24
CA ALA A 45 11.75 -9.41 8.04
C ALA A 45 10.50 -9.14 7.20
N VAL A 46 10.51 -8.06 6.42
CA VAL A 46 9.37 -7.66 5.58
C VAL A 46 9.07 -8.71 4.50
N ARG A 47 10.10 -9.26 3.85
CA ARG A 47 9.94 -10.31 2.83
C ARG A 47 9.30 -11.56 3.41
N ASN A 48 9.79 -12.00 4.56
CA ASN A 48 9.34 -13.21 5.23
C ASN A 48 7.90 -13.07 5.76
N ILE A 49 7.55 -11.93 6.35
CA ILE A 49 6.16 -11.63 6.78
C ILE A 49 5.21 -11.60 5.58
N SER A 50 5.56 -10.86 4.52
CA SER A 50 4.73 -10.74 3.32
C SER A 50 4.49 -12.10 2.65
N ALA A 51 5.56 -12.90 2.52
CA ALA A 51 5.47 -14.25 1.97
C ALA A 51 4.66 -15.19 2.87
N GLY A 52 4.84 -15.10 4.19
CA GLY A 52 4.11 -15.88 5.17
C GLY A 52 2.58 -15.67 5.11
N ILE A 53 2.12 -14.42 4.99
CA ILE A 53 0.70 -14.11 4.81
C ILE A 53 0.14 -14.79 3.54
N LEU A 54 0.85 -14.68 2.42
CA LEU A 54 0.44 -15.34 1.17
C LEU A 54 0.41 -16.87 1.30
N LEU A 55 1.31 -17.46 2.10
CA LEU A 55 1.29 -18.89 2.38
C LEU A 55 0.10 -19.30 3.25
N LEU A 56 -0.31 -18.48 4.24
CA LEU A 56 -1.56 -18.71 4.99
C LEU A 56 -2.78 -18.68 4.06
N PHE A 57 -2.83 -17.73 3.12
CA PHE A 57 -3.91 -17.65 2.15
C PHE A 57 -3.96 -18.91 1.27
N LYS A 58 -2.80 -19.37 0.81
CA LYS A 58 -2.67 -20.62 0.05
C LYS A 58 -3.06 -21.84 0.87
N GLU A 59 -2.75 -21.88 2.16
CA GLU A 59 -3.16 -22.95 3.06
C GLU A 59 -4.68 -23.03 3.18
N ARG A 60 -5.39 -21.88 3.26
CA ARG A 60 -6.86 -21.90 3.23
C ARG A 60 -7.41 -22.48 1.94
N LEU A 61 -6.86 -22.09 0.79
CA LEU A 61 -7.26 -22.69 -0.51
C LEU A 61 -6.98 -24.19 -0.55
N ARG A 62 -5.84 -24.63 0.01
CA ARG A 62 -5.51 -26.05 0.13
C ARG A 62 -6.56 -26.79 0.98
N ARG A 63 -6.91 -26.28 2.16
CA ARG A 63 -7.92 -26.87 3.06
C ARG A 63 -9.32 -26.92 2.45
N LEU A 64 -9.66 -25.96 1.58
CA LEU A 64 -10.94 -25.94 0.85
C LEU A 64 -10.96 -26.80 -0.42
N SER A 65 -9.79 -27.25 -0.89
CA SER A 65 -9.73 -28.12 -2.05
C SER A 65 -10.31 -29.49 -1.69
N PRO A 66 -11.25 -30.04 -2.48
CA PRO A 66 -11.78 -31.37 -2.21
C PRO A 66 -10.69 -32.43 -2.18
N ASP A 67 -10.92 -33.50 -1.42
CA ASP A 67 -10.09 -34.70 -1.48
C ASP A 67 -9.97 -35.20 -2.93
N ASP A 68 -8.83 -35.79 -3.27
CA ASP A 68 -8.51 -36.31 -4.62
C ASP A 68 -8.51 -35.24 -5.74
N SER A 69 -8.60 -33.94 -5.43
CA SER A 69 -8.58 -32.86 -6.43
C SER A 69 -7.20 -32.37 -6.85
N ASP A 70 -6.12 -32.91 -6.28
CA ASP A 70 -4.74 -32.38 -6.42
C ASP A 70 -4.69 -30.89 -6.07
N GLU A 71 -5.22 -30.54 -4.88
CA GLU A 71 -5.22 -29.17 -4.34
C GLU A 71 -5.76 -28.15 -5.36
N VAL A 72 -6.89 -28.43 -5.99
CA VAL A 72 -7.37 -27.68 -7.16
C VAL A 72 -7.41 -26.16 -6.96
N LEU A 73 -7.70 -25.70 -5.74
CA LEU A 73 -7.78 -24.28 -5.41
C LEU A 73 -6.41 -23.62 -5.16
N ILE A 74 -5.31 -24.36 -5.05
CA ILE A 74 -3.96 -23.76 -5.03
C ILE A 74 -3.28 -23.75 -6.39
N LYS A 75 -3.64 -24.68 -7.30
CA LYS A 75 -2.96 -24.78 -8.61
C LYS A 75 -3.40 -23.65 -9.54
N LYS A 76 -2.44 -23.14 -10.32
CA LYS A 76 -2.70 -22.13 -11.37
C LYS A 76 -3.58 -22.67 -12.49
N THR A 77 -3.40 -23.94 -12.86
CA THR A 77 -4.17 -24.59 -13.92
C THR A 77 -5.14 -25.60 -13.34
N ILE A 78 -6.41 -25.48 -13.73
CA ILE A 78 -7.51 -26.40 -13.37
C ILE A 78 -8.00 -27.10 -14.64
N ARG A 79 -8.30 -28.39 -14.56
CA ARG A 79 -8.85 -29.18 -15.67
C ARG A 79 -10.06 -30.01 -15.25
N PRO A 80 -11.02 -30.24 -16.15
CA PRO A 80 -12.06 -31.22 -15.91
C PRO A 80 -11.46 -32.63 -15.93
N ILE A 81 -11.91 -33.46 -14.99
CA ILE A 81 -11.65 -34.89 -14.91
C ILE A 81 -12.99 -35.62 -14.74
N VAL A 82 -13.10 -36.84 -15.25
CA VAL A 82 -14.28 -37.68 -14.99
C VAL A 82 -13.98 -38.48 -13.73
N ASP A 83 -14.78 -38.28 -12.67
CA ASP A 83 -14.65 -39.06 -11.44
C ASP A 83 -14.90 -40.54 -11.76
N PRO A 84 -13.95 -41.45 -11.44
CA PRO A 84 -14.06 -42.85 -11.80
C PRO A 84 -15.22 -43.57 -11.10
N LYS A 85 -15.61 -43.12 -9.88
CA LYS A 85 -16.68 -43.68 -9.05
C LYS A 85 -18.05 -43.15 -9.45
N THR A 86 -18.19 -41.82 -9.58
CA THR A 86 -19.50 -41.18 -9.80
C THR A 86 -19.84 -40.97 -11.27
N LYS A 87 -18.84 -41.03 -12.17
CA LYS A 87 -18.94 -40.67 -13.60
C LYS A 87 -19.34 -39.21 -13.86
N ILE A 88 -19.31 -38.36 -12.84
CA ILE A 88 -19.59 -36.92 -12.94
C ILE A 88 -18.28 -36.18 -13.27
N ILE A 89 -18.39 -35.06 -13.98
CA ILE A 89 -17.25 -34.16 -14.22
C ILE A 89 -16.89 -33.48 -12.90
N ALA A 90 -15.67 -33.73 -12.43
CA ALA A 90 -15.03 -33.03 -11.33
C ALA A 90 -13.87 -32.17 -11.87
N PHE A 91 -13.30 -31.31 -11.03
CA PHE A 91 -12.15 -30.50 -11.39
C PHE A 91 -10.94 -30.90 -10.57
N SER A 92 -9.78 -30.95 -11.22
CA SER A 92 -8.50 -31.26 -10.58
C SER A 92 -7.43 -30.29 -11.01
N GLY A 93 -6.52 -29.98 -10.08
CA GLY A 93 -5.32 -29.21 -10.33
C GLY A 93 -4.41 -29.85 -11.38
N LYS A 94 -3.56 -29.04 -12.01
CA LYS A 94 -2.54 -29.51 -12.94
C LYS A 94 -1.23 -28.74 -12.77
N GLY A 95 -0.14 -29.49 -12.63
CA GLY A 95 1.22 -28.95 -12.65
C GLY A 95 1.67 -28.42 -11.28
N LYS A 96 2.87 -27.85 -11.25
CA LYS A 96 3.53 -27.40 -10.01
C LYS A 96 3.33 -25.91 -9.70
N LYS A 97 2.85 -25.11 -10.68
CA LYS A 97 2.65 -23.67 -10.49
C LYS A 97 1.42 -23.44 -9.60
N THR A 98 1.61 -22.64 -8.56
CA THR A 98 0.53 -22.21 -7.67
C THR A 98 0.00 -20.84 -8.05
N VAL A 99 -1.15 -20.48 -7.51
CA VAL A 99 -1.76 -19.18 -7.69
C VAL A 99 -0.87 -18.04 -7.22
N ASP A 100 -0.92 -16.92 -7.94
CA ASP A 100 -0.35 -15.63 -7.52
C ASP A 100 -1.37 -14.79 -6.71
N VAL A 101 -0.97 -13.58 -6.29
CA VAL A 101 -1.80 -12.71 -5.42
C VAL A 101 -3.14 -12.35 -6.08
N PHE A 102 -3.11 -12.04 -7.38
CA PHE A 102 -4.32 -11.71 -8.14
C PHE A 102 -5.26 -12.92 -8.21
N GLU A 103 -4.72 -14.10 -8.52
CA GLU A 103 -5.51 -15.33 -8.57
C GLU A 103 -6.06 -15.74 -7.19
N ILE A 104 -5.34 -15.44 -6.10
CA ILE A 104 -5.85 -15.64 -4.73
C ILE A 104 -7.03 -14.70 -4.47
N ARG A 105 -6.95 -13.41 -4.83
CA ARG A 105 -8.04 -12.43 -4.69
C ARG A 105 -9.31 -12.90 -5.39
N GLU A 106 -9.20 -13.30 -6.66
CA GLU A 106 -10.32 -13.80 -7.45
C GLU A 106 -10.99 -15.03 -6.80
N ARG A 107 -10.17 -15.96 -6.30
CA ARG A 107 -10.67 -17.16 -5.61
C ARG A 107 -11.32 -16.82 -4.26
N PHE A 108 -10.72 -15.93 -3.47
CA PHE A 108 -11.28 -15.49 -2.20
C PHE A 108 -12.61 -14.78 -2.38
N ASN A 109 -12.71 -13.89 -3.37
CA ASN A 109 -13.97 -13.24 -3.74
C ASN A 109 -15.04 -14.27 -4.12
N SER A 110 -14.70 -15.23 -4.97
CA SER A 110 -15.61 -16.31 -5.39
C SER A 110 -16.05 -17.23 -4.25
N LEU A 111 -15.16 -17.45 -3.26
CA LEU A 111 -15.40 -18.30 -2.09
C LEU A 111 -15.92 -17.53 -0.88
N ASN A 112 -16.18 -16.22 -1.03
CA ASN A 112 -16.61 -15.31 0.03
C ASN A 112 -15.68 -15.30 1.27
N ILE A 113 -14.37 -15.44 1.04
CA ILE A 113 -13.33 -15.32 2.07
C ILE A 113 -12.96 -13.85 2.19
N LYS A 114 -13.18 -13.28 3.37
CA LYS A 114 -12.92 -11.85 3.65
C LYS A 114 -11.53 -11.66 4.24
N VAL A 115 -10.75 -10.78 3.63
CA VAL A 115 -9.41 -10.37 4.06
C VAL A 115 -9.35 -8.85 3.95
N ASN A 116 -8.62 -8.21 4.86
CA ASN A 116 -8.27 -6.81 4.73
C ASN A 116 -7.22 -6.64 3.63
N TRP A 117 -7.69 -6.57 2.38
CA TRP A 117 -6.84 -6.39 1.21
C TRP A 117 -6.17 -5.01 1.15
N GLN A 118 -6.77 -3.99 1.79
CA GLN A 118 -6.21 -2.64 1.86
C GLN A 118 -4.91 -2.65 2.66
N ASP A 119 -4.91 -3.22 3.87
CA ASP A 119 -3.67 -3.33 4.66
C ASP A 119 -2.66 -4.28 4.03
N PHE A 120 -3.12 -5.35 3.35
CA PHE A 120 -2.21 -6.22 2.62
C PHE A 120 -1.51 -5.49 1.45
N ASP A 121 -2.24 -4.67 0.70
CA ASP A 121 -1.67 -3.86 -0.38
C ASP A 121 -0.65 -2.85 0.17
N LYS A 122 -0.97 -2.18 1.29
CA LYS A 122 -0.02 -1.30 1.98
C LYS A 122 1.25 -2.04 2.40
N ILE A 123 1.16 -3.26 2.93
CA ILE A 123 2.35 -4.07 3.27
C ILE A 123 3.20 -4.35 2.03
N VAL A 124 2.56 -4.70 0.90
CA VAL A 124 3.26 -4.98 -0.36
C VAL A 124 3.92 -3.73 -0.93
N GLU A 125 3.24 -2.60 -0.88
CA GLU A 125 3.75 -1.29 -1.30
C GLU A 125 4.95 -0.87 -0.47
N LEU A 126 4.82 -0.87 0.87
CA LEU A 126 5.92 -0.52 1.77
C LEU A 126 7.12 -1.46 1.57
N ARG A 127 6.90 -2.76 1.33
CA ARG A 127 7.98 -3.68 0.93
C ARG A 127 8.66 -3.23 -0.35
N ASN A 128 7.90 -2.93 -1.40
CA ASN A 128 8.46 -2.53 -2.69
C ASN A 128 9.28 -1.24 -2.55
N ASN A 129 8.79 -0.27 -1.77
CA ASN A 129 9.50 0.99 -1.52
C ASN A 129 10.85 0.73 -0.82
N ILE A 130 10.87 -0.14 0.19
CA ILE A 130 12.13 -0.58 0.84
C ILE A 130 13.08 -1.26 -0.16
N GLU A 131 12.56 -2.06 -1.10
CA GLU A 131 13.35 -2.76 -2.12
C GLU A 131 13.92 -1.84 -3.21
N HIS A 132 13.18 -0.79 -3.57
CA HIS A 132 13.53 0.10 -4.67
C HIS A 132 14.49 1.22 -4.25
N TYR A 133 14.31 1.82 -3.08
CA TYR A 133 15.00 3.06 -2.76
C TYR A 133 16.33 2.88 -2.03
N TYR A 134 16.65 1.71 -1.45
CA TYR A 134 17.88 1.45 -0.66
C TYR A 134 18.20 2.49 0.45
N SER A 135 17.39 3.53 0.60
CA SER A 135 17.52 4.62 1.55
C SER A 135 16.73 4.27 2.80
N ASP A 136 17.47 4.23 3.90
CA ASP A 136 17.05 4.23 5.29
C ASP A 136 15.88 3.28 5.60
N GLN A 137 16.24 2.01 5.84
CA GLN A 137 15.38 1.00 6.44
C GLN A 137 14.95 1.45 7.84
N SER A 138 13.99 2.35 7.88
CA SER A 138 13.52 2.94 9.11
C SER A 138 12.78 1.88 9.93
N PRO A 139 13.18 1.64 11.19
CA PRO A 139 12.44 0.77 12.10
C PRO A 139 10.95 1.13 12.25
N ALA A 140 10.53 2.33 11.82
CA ALA A 140 9.12 2.73 11.80
C ALA A 140 8.30 1.96 10.77
N VAL A 141 8.78 1.92 9.52
CA VAL A 141 8.03 1.31 8.41
C VAL A 141 7.82 -0.18 8.68
N ILE A 142 8.80 -0.83 9.30
CA ILE A 142 8.71 -2.25 9.65
C ILE A 142 7.74 -2.46 10.81
N ALA A 143 7.73 -1.56 11.79
CA ALA A 143 6.74 -1.63 12.87
C ALA A 143 5.31 -1.46 12.32
N GLU A 144 5.09 -0.54 11.37
CA GLU A 144 3.82 -0.40 10.64
C GLU A 144 3.46 -1.70 9.90
N ILE A 145 4.41 -2.29 9.16
CA ILE A 145 4.21 -3.56 8.45
C ILE A 145 3.84 -4.68 9.42
N ILE A 146 4.55 -4.80 10.54
CA ILE A 146 4.30 -5.84 11.56
C ILE A 146 2.93 -5.66 12.19
N SER A 147 2.55 -4.42 12.52
CA SER A 147 1.24 -4.07 13.05
C SER A 147 0.12 -4.47 12.08
N LYS A 148 0.17 -3.99 10.84
CA LYS A 148 -0.79 -4.36 9.78
C LYS A 148 -0.83 -5.86 9.52
N ALA A 149 0.34 -6.51 9.48
CA ALA A 149 0.46 -7.95 9.29
C ALA A 149 -0.18 -8.72 10.46
N PHE A 150 -0.01 -8.26 11.70
CA PHE A 150 -0.58 -8.90 12.87
C PHE A 150 -2.10 -9.00 12.78
N LEU A 151 -2.79 -7.90 12.46
CA LEU A 151 -4.24 -7.89 12.33
C LEU A 151 -4.71 -8.88 11.25
N ILE A 152 -4.05 -8.89 10.09
CA ILE A 152 -4.35 -9.82 9.00
C ILE A 152 -4.12 -11.27 9.45
N ILE A 153 -2.97 -11.57 10.05
CA ILE A 153 -2.60 -12.94 10.48
C ILE A 153 -3.57 -13.43 11.55
N ARG A 154 -3.82 -12.62 12.59
CA ARG A 154 -4.74 -12.92 13.69
C ARG A 154 -6.12 -13.27 13.15
N ASP A 155 -6.72 -12.34 12.41
CA ASP A 155 -8.10 -12.50 11.92
C ASP A 155 -8.20 -13.65 10.93
N PHE A 156 -7.19 -13.84 10.08
CA PHE A 156 -7.19 -14.94 9.12
C PHE A 156 -7.09 -16.31 9.79
N CYS A 157 -6.23 -16.45 10.80
CA CYS A 157 -6.12 -17.68 11.58
C CYS A 157 -7.44 -18.04 12.27
N TYR A 158 -8.07 -17.10 12.97
CA TYR A 158 -9.35 -17.35 13.64
C TYR A 158 -10.51 -17.58 12.67
N LEU A 159 -10.71 -16.69 11.70
CA LEU A 159 -11.92 -16.68 10.86
C LEU A 159 -11.86 -17.70 9.73
N HIS A 160 -10.66 -18.02 9.23
CA HIS A 160 -10.51 -18.82 8.01
C HIS A 160 -9.72 -20.11 8.20
N LEU A 161 -8.81 -20.19 9.17
CA LEU A 161 -8.08 -21.43 9.44
C LEU A 161 -8.67 -22.26 10.57
N ASP A 162 -9.48 -21.66 11.46
CA ASP A 162 -9.96 -22.30 12.70
C ASP A 162 -8.80 -22.74 13.61
N GLU A 163 -7.80 -21.86 13.72
CA GLU A 163 -6.57 -22.11 14.47
C GLU A 163 -6.32 -20.99 15.48
N GLU A 164 -5.81 -21.33 16.66
CA GLU A 164 -5.38 -20.38 17.68
C GLU A 164 -3.99 -19.81 17.32
N PRO A 165 -3.88 -18.52 16.98
CA PRO A 165 -2.62 -17.92 16.53
C PRO A 165 -1.48 -18.05 17.54
N LEU A 166 -1.77 -17.92 18.84
CA LEU A 166 -0.77 -18.08 19.90
C LEU A 166 -0.13 -19.48 19.84
N LEU A 167 -0.94 -20.52 19.61
CA LEU A 167 -0.46 -21.89 19.50
C LEU A 167 0.30 -22.13 18.18
N LEU A 168 -0.13 -21.51 17.08
CA LEU A 168 0.53 -21.64 15.78
C LEU A 168 1.93 -21.00 15.75
N PHE A 169 2.07 -19.79 16.28
CA PHE A 169 3.29 -18.99 16.16
C PHE A 169 4.19 -19.04 17.41
N GLY A 170 3.66 -19.54 18.53
CA GLY A 170 4.36 -19.60 19.81
C GLY A 170 4.37 -18.27 20.56
N GLU A 171 4.59 -18.34 21.88
CA GLU A 171 4.50 -17.19 22.79
C GLU A 171 5.43 -16.04 22.41
N GLU A 172 6.67 -16.31 21.99
CA GLU A 172 7.64 -15.26 21.68
C GLU A 172 7.21 -14.39 20.48
N THR A 173 6.87 -15.04 19.37
CA THR A 173 6.39 -14.38 18.15
C THR A 173 5.11 -13.62 18.44
N TRP A 174 4.16 -14.25 19.15
CA TRP A 174 2.87 -13.68 19.45
C TRP A 174 2.96 -12.45 20.36
N ASN A 175 3.79 -12.51 21.41
CA ASN A 175 3.99 -11.38 22.31
C ASN A 175 4.68 -10.21 21.61
N THR A 176 5.61 -10.48 20.70
CA THR A 176 6.27 -9.42 19.91
C THR A 176 5.25 -8.71 19.01
N PHE A 177 4.36 -9.47 18.36
CA PHE A 177 3.29 -8.88 17.58
C PHE A 177 2.38 -7.97 18.41
N LEU A 178 1.93 -8.46 19.58
CA LEU A 178 1.06 -7.69 20.48
C LEU A 178 1.72 -6.39 20.95
N GLU A 179 3.00 -6.44 21.29
CA GLU A 179 3.76 -5.26 21.73
C GLU A 179 3.90 -4.23 20.60
N VAL A 180 4.31 -4.67 19.41
CA VAL A 180 4.50 -3.76 18.26
C VAL A 180 3.16 -3.14 17.83
N GLU A 181 2.10 -3.94 17.74
CA GLU A 181 0.75 -3.48 17.43
C GLU A 181 0.27 -2.43 18.43
N ASP A 182 0.35 -2.72 19.74
CA ASP A 182 -0.17 -1.83 20.79
C ASP A 182 0.56 -0.48 20.81
N ILE A 183 1.88 -0.49 20.70
CA ILE A 183 2.69 0.74 20.68
C ILE A 183 2.41 1.54 19.41
N TYR A 184 2.43 0.88 18.24
CA TYR A 184 2.23 1.57 16.97
C TYR A 184 0.83 2.17 16.90
N GLN A 185 -0.21 1.42 17.26
CA GLN A 185 -1.59 1.88 17.14
C GLN A 185 -1.90 3.03 18.10
N LYS A 186 -1.39 3.01 19.33
CA LYS A 186 -1.52 4.15 20.27
C LYS A 186 -0.87 5.41 19.72
N GLU A 187 0.32 5.29 19.15
CA GLU A 187 1.02 6.44 18.56
C GLU A 187 0.30 6.94 17.30
N LYS A 188 -0.25 6.03 16.48
CA LYS A 188 -1.01 6.37 15.27
C LYS A 188 -2.30 7.12 15.61
N GLU A 189 -3.08 6.64 16.57
CA GLU A 189 -4.32 7.29 17.01
C GLU A 189 -4.08 8.73 17.52
N ILE A 190 -2.99 8.95 18.26
CA ILE A 190 -2.60 10.30 18.70
C ILE A 190 -2.28 11.18 17.49
N CYS A 191 -1.49 10.66 16.53
CA CYS A 191 -1.14 11.41 15.32
C CYS A 191 -2.38 11.78 14.50
N GLU A 192 -3.26 10.81 14.23
CA GLU A 192 -4.50 11.01 13.48
C GLU A 192 -5.44 11.99 14.18
N THR A 193 -5.54 11.94 15.51
CA THR A 193 -6.36 12.89 16.28
C THR A 193 -5.82 14.31 16.09
N LEU A 194 -4.52 14.53 16.30
CA LEU A 194 -3.91 15.84 16.20
C LEU A 194 -3.96 16.40 14.77
N ILE A 195 -3.72 15.55 13.76
CA ILE A 195 -3.86 15.93 12.35
C ILE A 195 -5.33 16.25 11.99
N GLY A 196 -6.27 15.49 12.55
CA GLY A 196 -7.71 15.70 12.37
C GLY A 196 -8.26 16.98 13.02
N GLU A 197 -7.56 17.52 14.03
CA GLU A 197 -7.92 18.80 14.67
C GLU A 197 -7.54 20.03 13.84
N ILE A 198 -6.70 19.86 12.81
CA ILE A 198 -6.31 20.96 11.93
C ILE A 198 -7.50 21.37 11.06
N ASN A 199 -7.76 22.68 11.02
CA ASN A 199 -8.71 23.25 10.08
C ASN A 199 -8.09 23.27 8.66
N TRP A 200 -8.41 22.23 7.90
CA TRP A 200 -8.06 22.09 6.49
C TRP A 200 -9.03 22.91 5.63
N GLN A 201 -8.53 24.02 5.06
CA GLN A 201 -9.34 24.89 4.21
C GLN A 201 -9.84 24.20 2.93
N TYR A 202 -9.03 23.28 2.38
CA TYR A 202 -9.28 22.62 1.10
C TYR A 202 -9.45 21.12 1.33
N GLU A 203 -10.51 20.54 0.76
CA GLU A 203 -10.81 19.12 0.94
C GLU A 203 -9.76 18.25 0.24
N THR A 204 -9.18 18.74 -0.87
CA THR A 204 -8.07 18.07 -1.55
C THR A 204 -6.87 17.86 -0.61
N VAL A 205 -6.47 18.88 0.15
CA VAL A 205 -5.35 18.76 1.12
C VAL A 205 -5.74 17.84 2.27
N LYS A 206 -6.98 17.94 2.76
CA LYS A 206 -7.49 17.07 3.84
C LYS A 206 -7.49 15.59 3.46
N ASN A 207 -7.74 15.28 2.19
CA ASN A 207 -7.65 13.92 1.69
C ASN A 207 -6.19 13.50 1.46
N ALA A 208 -5.36 14.36 0.85
CA ALA A 208 -3.97 14.05 0.58
C ALA A 208 -3.13 13.84 1.85
N ILE A 209 -3.43 14.56 2.94
CA ILE A 209 -2.67 14.48 4.19
C ILE A 209 -2.74 13.09 4.85
N THR A 210 -3.72 12.25 4.49
CA THR A 210 -3.81 10.89 5.06
C THR A 210 -2.68 9.98 4.60
N ASP A 211 -2.06 10.28 3.46
CA ASP A 211 -0.96 9.51 2.88
C ASP A 211 0.41 10.13 3.18
N LEU A 212 0.44 11.20 3.98
CA LEU A 212 1.65 11.91 4.37
C LEU A 212 2.70 10.97 5.01
N ARG A 213 3.93 11.04 4.51
CA ARG A 213 5.08 10.30 5.03
C ARG A 213 6.18 11.25 5.48
N CYS A 214 6.87 10.86 6.55
CA CYS A 214 8.04 11.58 7.01
C CYS A 214 9.17 11.44 5.96
N PRO A 215 9.75 12.55 5.46
CA PRO A 215 10.79 12.47 4.43
C PRO A 215 12.03 11.69 4.90
N ASP A 216 12.36 11.75 6.18
CA ASP A 216 13.56 11.11 6.75
C ASP A 216 13.38 9.61 7.01
N CYS A 217 12.20 9.19 7.45
CA CYS A 217 12.02 7.83 8.00
C CYS A 217 10.78 7.10 7.48
N GLN A 218 10.03 7.72 6.57
CA GLN A 218 8.85 7.17 5.88
C GLN A 218 7.71 6.73 6.82
N SER A 219 7.78 7.07 8.10
CA SER A 219 6.69 6.84 9.05
C SER A 219 5.53 7.79 8.77
N ASP A 220 4.32 7.30 8.98
CA ASP A 220 3.08 8.08 9.01
C ASP A 220 2.70 8.60 10.41
N LEU A 221 3.61 8.49 11.39
CA LEU A 221 3.44 9.00 12.74
C LEU A 221 3.83 10.48 12.78
N ILE A 222 3.00 11.32 12.18
CA ILE A 222 3.26 12.74 11.95
C ILE A 222 2.22 13.58 12.68
N VAL A 223 2.68 14.69 13.28
CA VAL A 223 1.85 15.66 13.99
C VAL A 223 2.20 17.08 13.57
N SER A 224 1.25 18.00 13.70
CA SER A 224 1.51 19.44 13.57
C SER A 224 2.09 20.04 14.84
N ASN A 225 3.04 20.96 14.69
CA ASN A 225 3.65 21.68 15.80
C ASN A 225 2.92 22.99 16.13
N GLY A 226 1.76 22.86 16.77
CA GLY A 226 1.04 24.02 17.32
C GLY A 226 0.34 24.91 16.30
N VAL A 227 0.29 24.49 15.02
CA VAL A 227 -0.52 25.12 13.98
C VAL A 227 -1.73 24.25 13.68
N TYR A 228 -2.93 24.78 13.95
CA TYR A 228 -4.21 24.07 13.81
C TYR A 228 -5.10 24.65 12.70
N LYS A 229 -4.50 25.38 11.77
CA LYS A 229 -5.17 25.88 10.57
C LYS A 229 -4.17 25.88 9.44
N TYR A 230 -4.52 25.20 8.37
CA TYR A 230 -3.75 25.23 7.15
C TYR A 230 -4.10 26.47 6.32
N THR A 231 -3.09 27.13 5.76
CA THR A 231 -3.25 28.26 4.84
C THR A 231 -2.09 28.22 3.83
N PRO A 232 -2.36 28.15 2.51
CA PRO A 232 -1.32 28.17 1.50
C PRO A 232 -0.38 29.37 1.64
N GLY A 233 0.91 29.15 1.37
CA GLY A 233 1.97 30.16 1.53
C GLY A 233 2.32 30.51 2.97
N SER A 234 1.76 29.80 3.96
CA SER A 234 2.12 29.91 5.37
C SER A 234 2.83 28.65 5.85
N GLU A 235 3.77 28.81 6.79
CA GLU A 235 4.44 27.68 7.44
C GLU A 235 3.41 26.78 8.16
N MET A 236 3.56 25.48 7.96
CA MET A 236 2.80 24.43 8.61
C MET A 236 3.81 23.39 9.12
N PRO A 237 4.50 23.67 10.24
CA PRO A 237 5.56 22.83 10.74
C PRO A 237 4.99 21.50 11.25
N LEU A 238 5.63 20.42 10.82
CA LEU A 238 5.31 19.04 11.14
C LEU A 238 6.48 18.39 11.88
N SER A 239 6.16 17.42 12.74
CA SER A 239 7.13 16.56 13.42
C SER A 239 6.78 15.09 13.25
N CYS A 240 7.79 14.27 13.00
CA CYS A 240 7.66 12.83 13.08
C CYS A 240 7.88 12.33 14.52
N ARG A 241 6.89 11.66 15.11
CA ARG A 241 7.01 11.09 16.47
C ARG A 241 7.97 9.90 16.55
N LYS A 242 8.31 9.27 15.42
CA LYS A 242 9.30 8.19 15.39
C LYS A 242 10.74 8.69 15.43
N CYS A 243 11.14 9.49 14.44
CA CYS A 243 12.54 9.88 14.25
C CYS A 243 12.84 11.28 14.81
N SER A 244 11.82 12.01 15.26
CA SER A 244 11.93 13.40 15.73
C SER A 244 12.37 14.41 14.66
N ALA A 245 12.34 14.03 13.38
CA ALA A 245 12.55 14.95 12.27
C ALA A 245 11.46 16.02 12.25
N ASN A 246 11.86 17.24 11.88
CA ASN A 246 10.97 18.38 11.69
C ASN A 246 11.07 18.81 10.23
N PHE A 247 9.92 19.04 9.60
CA PHE A 247 9.80 19.44 8.20
C PHE A 247 8.54 20.28 8.05
N ASP A 248 8.42 21.05 6.98
CA ASP A 248 7.18 21.79 6.70
C ASP A 248 6.28 21.00 5.74
N LEU A 249 4.96 21.21 5.82
CA LEU A 249 4.05 20.66 4.81
C LEU A 249 4.43 21.14 3.41
N GLU A 250 4.94 22.36 3.28
CA GLU A 250 5.41 22.92 2.01
C GLU A 250 6.48 22.04 1.32
N ASP A 251 7.30 21.30 2.08
CA ASP A 251 8.37 20.44 1.55
C ASP A 251 7.84 19.17 0.89
N VAL A 252 6.63 18.74 1.25
CA VAL A 252 6.05 17.45 0.87
C VAL A 252 4.67 17.57 0.21
N ILE A 253 4.11 18.79 0.14
CA ILE A 253 2.76 19.02 -0.39
C ILE A 253 2.61 18.64 -1.86
N GLU A 254 3.66 18.84 -2.67
CA GLU A 254 3.61 18.46 -4.08
C GLU A 254 3.47 16.96 -4.26
N GLU A 255 4.27 16.17 -3.52
CA GLU A 255 4.23 14.72 -3.55
C GLU A 255 2.85 14.17 -3.14
N ILE A 256 2.32 14.63 -1.99
CA ILE A 256 1.03 14.12 -1.50
C ILE A 256 -0.14 14.50 -2.42
N ILE A 257 -0.09 15.66 -3.09
CA ILE A 257 -1.16 16.07 -4.03
C ILE A 257 -1.10 15.25 -5.30
N VAL A 258 0.10 15.06 -5.86
CA VAL A 258 0.33 14.24 -7.05
C VAL A 258 -0.11 12.80 -6.81
N ASP A 259 0.22 12.23 -5.65
CA ASP A 259 -0.16 10.87 -5.28
C ASP A 259 -1.68 10.75 -5.07
N SER A 260 -2.28 11.69 -4.33
CA SER A 260 -3.73 11.69 -4.06
C SER A 260 -4.57 11.81 -5.32
N LEU A 261 -4.15 12.65 -6.28
CA LEU A 261 -4.86 12.93 -7.52
C LEU A 261 -4.36 12.09 -8.72
N GLY A 262 -3.32 11.28 -8.56
CA GLY A 262 -2.69 10.53 -9.66
C GLY A 262 -3.65 9.59 -10.39
N GLY A 263 -4.61 8.99 -9.68
CA GLY A 263 -5.67 8.19 -10.30
C GLY A 263 -6.59 9.01 -11.20
N ALA A 264 -6.96 10.22 -10.79
CA ALA A 264 -7.75 11.14 -11.58
C ALA A 264 -6.98 11.66 -12.80
N ALA A 265 -5.70 12.00 -12.63
CA ALA A 265 -4.81 12.41 -13.71
C ALA A 265 -4.66 11.32 -14.79
N TYR A 266 -4.48 10.05 -14.38
CA TYR A 266 -4.42 8.92 -15.31
C TYR A 266 -5.71 8.74 -16.12
N MET A 267 -6.87 8.89 -15.46
CA MET A 267 -8.18 8.83 -16.14
C MET A 267 -8.35 9.99 -17.13
N ALA A 268 -8.03 11.22 -16.73
CA ALA A 268 -8.09 12.39 -17.59
C ALA A 268 -7.23 12.21 -18.85
N MET A 269 -5.99 11.75 -18.69
CA MET A 269 -5.09 11.48 -19.81
C MET A 269 -5.64 10.42 -20.77
N THR A 270 -6.32 9.39 -20.24
CA THR A 270 -6.87 8.29 -21.04
C THR A 270 -8.13 8.69 -21.80
N ASP A 271 -8.97 9.52 -21.20
CA ASP A 271 -10.27 9.94 -21.74
C ASP A 271 -10.21 11.27 -22.50
N GLY A 272 -9.03 11.90 -22.59
CA GLY A 272 -8.82 13.20 -23.23
C GLY A 272 -9.42 14.37 -22.43
N GLY A 273 -9.52 14.21 -21.11
CA GLY A 273 -9.89 15.25 -20.16
C GLY A 273 -8.71 16.15 -19.77
N GLU A 274 -9.00 17.15 -18.95
CA GLU A 274 -7.99 18.05 -18.37
C GLU A 274 -7.37 17.41 -17.12
N ASP A 275 -6.06 17.61 -16.94
CA ASP A 275 -5.35 17.15 -15.75
C ASP A 275 -5.95 17.84 -14.50
N PRO A 276 -6.24 17.14 -13.40
CA PRO A 276 -6.78 17.76 -12.17
C PRO A 276 -5.86 18.82 -11.55
N TYR A 277 -4.57 18.80 -11.87
CA TYR A 277 -3.61 19.77 -11.39
C TYR A 277 -2.60 20.19 -12.48
N GLU A 278 -1.94 21.33 -12.26
CA GLU A 278 -0.85 21.80 -13.10
C GLU A 278 0.24 22.50 -12.29
N MET A 279 1.35 22.84 -12.96
CA MET A 279 2.46 23.57 -12.37
C MET A 279 2.05 25.01 -12.09
N CYS A 280 2.10 25.42 -10.82
CA CYS A 280 1.83 26.79 -10.43
C CYS A 280 2.90 27.73 -10.99
N PRO A 281 2.53 28.79 -11.74
CA PRO A 281 3.50 29.71 -12.33
C PRO A 281 4.19 30.62 -11.31
N ASP A 282 3.63 30.75 -10.11
CA ASP A 282 4.17 31.60 -9.04
C ASP A 282 5.26 30.88 -8.22
N CYS A 283 4.99 29.65 -7.74
CA CYS A 283 5.92 28.88 -6.91
C CYS A 283 6.63 27.72 -7.62
N GLY A 284 6.23 27.38 -8.85
CA GLY A 284 6.83 26.31 -9.65
C GLY A 284 6.46 24.88 -9.23
N LYS A 285 5.64 24.70 -8.19
CA LYS A 285 5.18 23.37 -7.72
C LYS A 285 3.93 22.92 -8.48
N THR A 286 3.83 21.63 -8.73
CA THR A 286 2.69 20.94 -9.36
C THR A 286 1.52 20.80 -8.38
N THR A 287 0.99 21.95 -7.95
CA THR A 287 0.01 22.05 -6.86
C THR A 287 -1.10 23.06 -7.13
N TYR A 288 -1.20 23.58 -8.37
CA TYR A 288 -2.39 24.33 -8.79
C TYR A 288 -3.49 23.32 -9.10
N VAL A 289 -4.52 23.25 -8.26
CA VAL A 289 -5.62 22.30 -8.41
C VAL A 289 -6.83 23.01 -8.99
N HIS A 290 -7.29 22.56 -10.16
CA HIS A 290 -8.35 23.25 -10.91
C HIS A 290 -9.67 23.32 -10.13
N ASP A 291 -10.06 22.23 -9.47
CA ASP A 291 -11.29 22.16 -8.66
C ASP A 291 -11.27 23.14 -7.48
N GLU A 292 -10.09 23.43 -6.93
CA GLU A 292 -9.90 24.38 -5.82
C GLU A 292 -9.64 25.82 -6.33
N GLY A 293 -9.36 25.99 -7.63
CA GLY A 293 -9.10 27.28 -8.27
C GLY A 293 -7.87 28.02 -7.74
N THR A 294 -6.93 27.30 -7.15
CA THR A 294 -5.77 27.90 -6.46
C THR A 294 -4.61 26.92 -6.33
N CYS A 295 -3.41 27.46 -6.15
CA CYS A 295 -2.23 26.73 -5.74
C CYS A 295 -2.32 26.37 -4.27
N LEU A 296 -2.34 25.08 -3.96
CA LEU A 296 -2.35 24.59 -2.60
C LEU A 296 -1.02 24.90 -1.90
N ALA A 297 0.12 24.94 -2.59
CA ALA A 297 1.39 25.30 -1.93
C ALA A 297 1.47 26.79 -1.53
N CYS A 298 1.25 27.73 -2.47
CA CYS A 298 1.50 29.16 -2.24
C CYS A 298 0.24 30.05 -2.18
N GLY A 299 -0.93 29.54 -2.55
CA GLY A 299 -2.19 30.29 -2.55
C GLY A 299 -2.42 31.15 -3.79
N TYR A 300 -1.55 31.04 -4.81
CA TYR A 300 -1.75 31.69 -6.10
C TYR A 300 -3.09 31.27 -6.71
N SER A 301 -3.95 32.24 -6.99
CA SER A 301 -5.21 32.04 -7.71
C SER A 301 -5.26 32.96 -8.90
N GLN A 302 -5.84 32.47 -10.00
CA GLN A 302 -5.94 33.21 -11.23
C GLN A 302 -7.40 33.48 -11.58
N ALA A 303 -7.73 34.76 -11.80
CA ALA A 303 -8.99 35.10 -12.43
C ALA A 303 -9.01 34.61 -13.88
N GLU A 304 -10.18 34.17 -14.36
CA GLU A 304 -10.37 33.84 -15.78
C GLU A 304 -9.94 35.03 -16.66
N LYS A 305 -8.97 34.78 -17.53
CA LYS A 305 -8.53 35.75 -18.55
C LYS A 305 -8.85 35.22 -19.94
N TYR A 306 -9.04 36.16 -20.86
CA TYR A 306 -9.34 35.88 -22.26
C TYR A 306 -8.33 36.63 -23.12
N CYS A 307 -7.92 36.04 -24.23
CA CYS A 307 -7.00 36.69 -25.16
C CYS A 307 -7.58 38.03 -25.63
N ALA A 308 -6.79 39.10 -25.55
CA ALA A 308 -7.21 40.45 -25.95
C ALA A 308 -7.57 40.57 -27.45
N LEU A 309 -7.16 39.62 -28.30
CA LEU A 309 -7.40 39.65 -29.75
C LEU A 309 -8.49 38.69 -30.21
N CYS A 310 -8.44 37.43 -29.79
CA CYS A 310 -9.40 36.41 -30.25
C CYS A 310 -10.43 36.01 -29.19
N HIS A 311 -10.32 36.54 -27.96
CA HIS A 311 -11.20 36.27 -26.84
C HIS A 311 -11.34 34.78 -26.47
N THR A 312 -10.37 33.96 -26.86
CA THR A 312 -10.25 32.58 -26.37
C THR A 312 -9.81 32.61 -24.89
N PRO A 313 -10.37 31.76 -24.02
CA PRO A 313 -9.87 31.59 -22.65
C PRO A 313 -8.36 31.32 -22.67
N LEU A 314 -7.64 31.97 -21.76
CA LEU A 314 -6.21 31.75 -21.59
C LEU A 314 -5.99 30.63 -20.56
N ASN A 315 -5.04 29.75 -20.82
CA ASN A 315 -4.58 28.80 -19.80
C ASN A 315 -3.78 29.51 -18.71
N LEU A 316 -3.41 28.78 -17.65
CA LEU A 316 -2.74 29.35 -16.48
C LEU A 316 -1.44 30.07 -16.82
N THR A 317 -0.57 29.46 -17.63
CA THR A 317 0.68 30.08 -18.06
C THR A 317 0.45 31.32 -18.93
N GLU A 318 -0.41 31.21 -19.95
CA GLU A 318 -0.74 32.31 -20.86
C GLU A 318 -1.29 33.52 -20.10
N ALA A 319 -2.19 33.25 -19.15
CA ALA A 319 -2.84 34.26 -18.35
C ALA A 319 -1.89 34.87 -17.30
N TYR A 320 -0.88 34.12 -16.84
CA TYR A 320 0.14 34.63 -15.90
C TYR A 320 1.14 35.55 -16.62
N GLU A 321 1.61 35.14 -17.78
CA GLU A 321 2.69 35.82 -18.51
C GLU A 321 2.19 36.97 -19.40
N SER A 322 0.94 36.91 -19.88
CA SER A 322 0.44 37.87 -20.86
C SER A 322 -1.09 38.07 -20.85
N GLU A 323 -1.58 38.89 -21.78
CA GLU A 323 -3.01 39.02 -22.12
C GLU A 323 -3.34 38.38 -23.49
N LEU A 324 -2.41 37.61 -24.06
CA LEU A 324 -2.52 37.00 -25.38
C LEU A 324 -2.46 35.48 -25.26
N CYS A 325 -3.18 34.77 -26.14
CA CYS A 325 -2.94 33.33 -26.24
C CYS A 325 -1.60 33.08 -26.93
N SER A 326 -1.04 31.89 -26.70
CA SER A 326 0.29 31.48 -27.18
C SER A 326 0.51 31.77 -28.67
N TYR A 327 -0.53 31.59 -29.49
CA TYR A 327 -0.48 31.89 -30.93
C TYR A 327 -0.29 33.39 -31.23
N HIS A 328 -1.06 34.25 -30.56
CA HIS A 328 -0.99 35.70 -30.76
C HIS A 328 0.28 36.29 -30.13
N GLN A 329 0.71 35.77 -28.98
CA GLN A 329 1.97 36.12 -28.34
C GLN A 329 3.15 35.82 -29.28
N TRP A 330 3.22 34.59 -29.83
CA TRP A 330 4.25 34.21 -30.79
C TRP A 330 4.23 35.09 -32.06
N THR A 331 3.05 35.43 -32.56
CA THR A 331 2.92 36.29 -33.75
C THR A 331 3.44 37.70 -33.49
N PHE A 332 3.18 38.26 -32.30
CA PHE A 332 3.68 39.57 -31.90
C PHE A 332 5.21 39.58 -31.78
N GLU A 333 5.78 38.62 -31.06
CA GLU A 333 7.23 38.49 -30.86
C GLU A 333 8.00 38.27 -32.16
N LYS A 334 7.38 37.60 -33.14
CA LYS A 334 7.97 37.42 -34.47
C LYS A 334 8.05 38.74 -35.23
N ASN A 335 7.00 39.55 -35.18
CA ASN A 335 6.94 40.84 -35.88
C ASN A 335 7.80 41.93 -35.23
N GLU A 336 8.16 41.82 -33.95
CA GLU A 336 9.07 42.75 -33.27
C GLU A 336 10.57 42.47 -33.55
N LYS A 337 10.89 41.28 -34.07
CA LYS A 337 12.28 40.87 -34.39
C LYS A 337 12.69 41.17 -35.83
N ASP A 338 11.73 41.58 -36.67
CA ASP A 338 11.91 42.06 -38.04
C ASP A 338 11.87 43.60 -38.08
#